data_AF-A0A7S2QED8-F1
#
_entry.id   AF-A0A7S2QED8-F1
#
_cell.length_a   1.000
_cell.length_b   1.000
_cell.length_c   1.000
_cell.angle_alpha   90.00
_cell.angle_beta   90.00
_cell.angle_gamma   90.00
#
_symmetry.space_group_name_H-M   'P 1'
#
loop_
_entity.id
_entity.type
_entity.pdbx_description
1 polymer ?
#
loop_
_entity_poly.entity_id
_entity_poly.type
_entity_poly.pdbx_seq_one_letter_code
_entity_poly.pdbx_strand_id
1 'polypeptide(L)'
;MGILVGTSTGKALKVVDAMPLFHTHALAPMLKIACMLIEEHCREVGDLEIVGLYHAAASGVPDMSRVKPIADKIAANFPAACVWAVDAAKLGERQFALRGMCHSKEEWKPISADAVSLGDEALQHTSRAISELKHLEIVDFDDHLGDASLSWLNASLFKGDALAELGPADLPQTGAD
;
A
#
# COMPACT_ATOMS: atom_id res chain seq x y z
N MET A 1 -3.66 5.14 -8.16
CA MET A 1 -2.91 5.41 -6.92
C MET A 1 -3.70 4.86 -5.75
N GLY A 2 -3.05 4.60 -4.63
CA GLY A 2 -3.73 4.12 -3.43
C GLY A 2 -2.99 4.48 -2.15
N ILE A 3 -3.59 4.12 -1.03
CA ILE A 3 -3.08 4.38 0.31
C ILE A 3 -2.55 3.08 0.92
N LEU A 4 -1.50 3.19 1.72
CA LEU A 4 -0.93 2.09 2.48
C LEU A 4 -1.30 2.27 3.95
N VAL A 5 -1.76 1.18 4.57
CA VAL A 5 -2.04 1.14 6.01
C VAL A 5 -1.12 0.17 6.70
N GLY A 6 -0.80 0.45 7.96
CA GLY A 6 0.23 -0.29 8.67
C GLY A 6 0.41 0.12 10.12
N THR A 7 1.41 -0.52 10.73
CA THR A 7 1.85 -0.33 12.12
C THR A 7 3.31 0.06 12.16
N SER A 8 3.73 0.81 13.19
CA SER A 8 5.14 1.09 13.46
C SER A 8 5.57 0.55 14.81
N THR A 9 6.71 -0.15 14.85
CA THR A 9 7.34 -0.58 16.12
C THR A 9 8.43 0.39 16.60
N GLY A 10 8.53 1.58 15.97
CA GLY A 10 9.61 2.54 16.19
C GLY A 10 10.96 2.15 15.56
N LYS A 11 11.18 0.86 15.28
CA LYS A 11 12.35 0.34 14.55
C LYS A 11 12.04 0.05 13.09
N ALA A 12 10.83 -0.41 12.80
CA ALA A 12 10.41 -0.77 11.47
C ALA A 12 8.96 -0.35 11.23
N LEU A 13 8.68 0.04 9.99
CA LEU A 13 7.34 0.26 9.47
C LEU A 13 6.87 -1.04 8.82
N LYS A 14 5.76 -1.61 9.29
CA LYS A 14 5.09 -2.75 8.67
C LYS A 14 3.86 -2.26 7.93
N VAL A 15 3.89 -2.33 6.62
CA VAL A 15 2.69 -2.14 5.78
C VAL A 15 1.91 -3.45 5.80
N VAL A 16 0.65 -3.39 6.21
CA VAL A 16 -0.20 -4.58 6.37
C VAL A 16 -1.23 -4.72 5.26
N ASP A 17 -1.66 -3.60 4.67
CA ASP A 17 -2.66 -3.61 3.61
C ASP A 17 -2.53 -2.38 2.69
N ALA A 18 -3.11 -2.46 1.50
CA ALA A 18 -3.10 -1.44 0.47
C ALA A 18 -4.52 -1.20 -0.06
N MET A 19 -4.96 0.05 0.04
CA MET A 19 -6.29 0.49 -0.37
C MET A 19 -6.21 1.16 -1.74
N PRO A 20 -6.68 0.51 -2.83
CA PRO A 20 -6.68 1.12 -4.16
C PRO A 20 -7.72 2.24 -4.20
N LEU A 21 -7.29 3.45 -4.61
CA LEU A 21 -8.16 4.62 -4.60
C LEU A 21 -8.59 5.05 -6.00
N PHE A 22 -7.67 5.55 -6.81
CA PHE A 22 -8.03 6.26 -8.04
C PHE A 22 -7.25 5.71 -9.24
N HIS A 23 -7.95 5.26 -10.28
CA HIS A 23 -7.37 4.95 -11.59
C HIS A 23 -7.53 6.11 -12.58
N THR A 24 -8.35 7.12 -12.24
CA THR A 24 -8.54 8.33 -13.04
C THR A 24 -7.80 9.56 -12.44
N HIS A 25 -8.53 10.63 -12.11
CA HIS A 25 -8.01 11.86 -11.51
C HIS A 25 -8.31 11.87 -10.00
N ALA A 26 -7.27 11.90 -9.17
CA ALA A 26 -7.44 12.06 -7.73
C ALA A 26 -7.82 13.51 -7.38
N LEU A 27 -9.12 13.81 -7.37
CA LEU A 27 -9.62 15.12 -6.96
C LEU A 27 -9.59 15.24 -5.44
N ALA A 28 -9.16 16.40 -4.94
CA ALA A 28 -8.98 16.63 -3.51
C ALA A 28 -10.23 16.32 -2.63
N PRO A 29 -11.48 16.61 -3.06
CA PRO A 29 -12.66 16.23 -2.28
C PRO A 29 -12.80 14.71 -2.14
N MET A 30 -12.61 13.96 -3.23
CA MET A 30 -12.74 12.50 -3.23
C MET A 30 -11.63 11.86 -2.40
N LEU A 31 -10.40 12.35 -2.51
CA LEU A 31 -9.29 11.88 -1.68
C LEU A 31 -9.55 12.10 -0.19
N LYS A 32 -10.12 13.25 0.20
CA LYS A 32 -10.46 13.52 1.60
C LYS A 32 -11.50 12.55 2.14
N ILE A 33 -12.52 12.24 1.35
CA ILE A 33 -13.55 11.27 1.73
C ILE A 33 -12.93 9.87 1.86
N ALA A 34 -12.14 9.45 0.87
CA ALA A 34 -11.44 8.17 0.90
C ALA A 34 -10.56 8.03 2.17
N CYS A 35 -9.72 9.03 2.48
CA CYS A 35 -8.89 9.00 3.68
C CYS A 35 -9.72 8.97 4.97
N MET A 36 -10.83 9.71 5.06
CA MET A 36 -11.72 9.68 6.23
C MET A 36 -12.31 8.28 6.46
N LEU A 37 -12.72 7.59 5.38
CA LEU A 37 -13.25 6.23 5.46
C LEU A 37 -12.16 5.21 5.81
N ILE A 38 -10.95 5.37 5.27
CA ILE A 38 -9.79 4.56 5.66
C ILE A 38 -9.45 4.75 7.13
N GLU A 39 -9.45 5.99 7.62
CA GLU A 39 -9.19 6.28 9.03
C GLU A 39 -10.25 5.65 9.96
N GLU A 40 -11.53 5.62 9.54
CA GLU A 40 -12.57 4.90 10.29
C GLU A 40 -12.34 3.40 10.27
N HIS A 41 -12.04 2.82 9.10
CA HIS A 41 -11.73 1.40 8.98
C HIS A 41 -10.54 0.99 9.87
N CYS A 42 -9.47 1.80 9.89
CA CYS A 42 -8.33 1.60 10.77
C CYS A 42 -8.71 1.62 12.26
N ARG A 43 -9.65 2.49 12.67
CA ARG A 43 -10.17 2.52 14.05
C ARG A 43 -10.98 1.27 14.39
N GLU A 44 -11.77 0.76 13.44
CA GLU A 44 -12.59 -0.44 13.62
C GLU A 44 -11.74 -1.71 13.75
N VAL A 45 -10.70 -1.85 12.91
CA VAL A 45 -9.77 -3.00 12.97
C VAL A 45 -8.84 -2.92 14.18
N GLY A 46 -8.42 -1.71 14.55
CA GLY A 46 -7.52 -1.45 15.67
C GLY A 46 -6.04 -1.53 15.29
N ASP A 47 -5.23 -0.66 15.92
CA ASP A 47 -3.76 -0.60 15.75
C ASP A 47 -3.28 -0.31 14.32
N LEU A 48 -4.11 0.24 13.44
CA LEU A 48 -3.72 0.62 12.07
C LEU A 48 -3.71 2.13 11.88
N GLU A 49 -2.78 2.61 11.07
CA GLU A 49 -2.67 4.00 10.64
C GLU A 49 -2.44 4.10 9.14
N ILE A 50 -2.74 5.26 8.56
CA ILE A 50 -2.29 5.60 7.20
C ILE A 50 -0.80 5.89 7.27
N VAL A 51 0.02 4.99 6.69
CA VAL A 51 1.49 5.03 6.78
C VAL A 51 2.15 5.45 5.47
N GLY A 52 1.38 5.59 4.39
CA GLY A 52 1.94 5.98 3.12
C GLY A 52 0.96 5.92 1.97
N LEU A 53 1.51 6.07 0.77
CA LEU A 53 0.78 5.96 -0.47
C LEU A 53 1.61 5.23 -1.52
N TYR A 54 0.93 4.63 -2.49
CA TYR A 54 1.57 4.12 -3.69
C TYR A 54 0.95 4.72 -4.94
N HIS A 55 1.73 4.81 -6.00
CA HIS A 55 1.25 5.22 -7.31
C HIS A 55 1.90 4.41 -8.43
N ALA A 56 1.17 4.19 -9.51
CA ALA A 56 1.73 3.65 -10.73
C ALA A 56 2.08 4.83 -11.64
N ALA A 57 3.37 5.03 -11.89
CA ALA A 57 3.86 5.98 -12.89
C ALA A 57 4.43 5.21 -14.07
N ALA A 58 4.22 5.71 -15.29
CA ALA A 58 4.76 5.09 -16.50
C ALA A 58 6.30 4.94 -16.47
N SER A 59 6.98 5.81 -15.71
CA SER A 59 8.44 5.77 -15.52
C SER A 59 8.93 4.71 -14.53
N GLY A 60 8.04 4.11 -13.73
CA GLY A 60 8.42 3.17 -12.66
C GLY A 60 9.18 3.78 -11.47
N VAL A 61 9.29 5.11 -11.42
CA VAL A 61 10.02 5.86 -10.39
C VAL A 61 9.03 6.74 -9.60
N PRO A 62 9.20 6.91 -8.27
CA PRO A 62 8.40 7.84 -7.49
C PRO A 62 8.51 9.25 -8.03
N ASP A 63 7.43 9.73 -8.64
CA ASP A 63 7.31 11.12 -9.08
C ASP A 63 6.72 11.92 -7.93
N MET A 64 7.60 12.33 -7.02
CA MET A 64 7.22 13.12 -5.86
C MET A 64 6.47 14.39 -6.26
N SER A 65 6.72 15.00 -7.43
CA SER A 65 6.07 16.26 -7.82
C SER A 65 4.54 16.18 -7.81
N ARG A 66 3.98 15.01 -8.14
CA ARG A 66 2.53 14.78 -8.21
C ARG A 66 1.90 14.40 -6.88
N VAL A 67 2.65 13.67 -6.06
CA VAL A 67 2.11 13.08 -4.81
C VAL A 67 2.58 13.80 -3.56
N LYS A 68 3.56 14.71 -3.65
CA LYS A 68 4.17 15.40 -2.50
C LYS A 68 3.15 16.09 -1.59
N PRO A 69 2.11 16.82 -2.07
CA PRO A 69 1.15 17.42 -1.16
C PRO A 69 0.39 16.40 -0.30
N ILE A 70 0.11 15.22 -0.86
CA ILE A 70 -0.56 14.11 -0.16
C ILE A 70 0.44 13.46 0.79
N ALA A 71 1.65 13.17 0.29
CA ALA A 71 2.73 12.55 1.05
C ALA A 71 3.12 13.39 2.27
N ASP A 72 3.30 14.71 2.11
CA ASP A 72 3.59 15.64 3.20
C ASP A 72 2.44 15.68 4.21
N LYS A 73 1.19 15.60 3.76
CA LYS A 73 0.04 15.55 4.68
C LYS A 73 0.00 14.25 5.48
N ILE A 74 0.35 13.12 4.87
CA ILE A 74 0.52 11.85 5.58
C ILE A 74 1.69 11.96 6.56
N ALA A 75 2.84 12.50 6.13
CA ALA A 75 4.03 12.66 6.97
C ALA A 75 3.80 13.55 8.19
N ALA A 76 2.95 14.58 8.06
CA ALA A 76 2.56 15.43 9.19
C ALA A 76 1.75 14.69 10.26
N ASN A 77 1.03 13.63 9.89
CA ASN A 77 0.29 12.77 10.82
C ASN A 77 1.11 11.54 11.26
N PHE A 78 1.95 11.02 10.37
CA PHE A 78 2.78 9.83 10.56
C PHE A 78 4.22 10.13 10.10
N PRO A 79 5.13 10.55 11.01
CA PRO A 79 6.44 11.08 10.63
C PRO A 79 7.34 10.16 9.80
N ALA A 80 7.13 8.84 9.89
CA ALA A 80 7.86 7.82 9.15
C ALA A 80 7.16 7.41 7.83
N ALA A 81 6.34 8.30 7.25
CA ALA A 81 5.55 8.02 6.06
C ALA A 81 6.38 7.55 4.88
N CYS A 82 5.79 6.72 4.03
CA CYS A 82 6.43 6.20 2.83
C CYS A 82 5.63 6.51 1.55
N VAL A 83 6.34 6.62 0.43
CA VAL A 83 5.78 6.75 -0.91
C VAL A 83 6.40 5.68 -1.79
N TRP A 84 5.57 4.92 -2.49
CA TRP A 84 6.03 3.85 -3.37
C TRP A 84 5.56 4.06 -4.82
N ALA A 85 6.44 3.75 -5.77
CA ALA A 85 6.08 3.64 -7.17
C ALA A 85 6.22 2.21 -7.66
N VAL A 86 5.25 1.77 -8.45
CA VAL A 86 5.28 0.47 -9.12
C VAL A 86 6.21 0.54 -10.34
N ASP A 87 7.26 -0.27 -10.32
CA ASP A 87 8.19 -0.48 -11.42
C ASP A 87 7.69 -1.63 -12.31
N ALA A 88 6.83 -1.29 -13.27
CA ALA A 88 6.15 -2.29 -14.11
C ALA A 88 7.11 -3.18 -14.92
N ALA A 89 8.33 -2.71 -15.22
CA ALA A 89 9.33 -3.53 -15.89
C ALA A 89 9.73 -4.75 -15.04
N LYS A 90 9.85 -4.57 -13.71
CA LYS A 90 10.22 -5.64 -12.77
C LYS A 90 9.10 -6.64 -12.50
N LEU A 91 7.84 -6.28 -12.76
CA LEU A 91 6.72 -7.21 -12.65
C LEU A 91 6.86 -8.38 -13.63
N GLY A 92 7.27 -8.10 -14.88
CA GLY A 92 7.53 -9.13 -15.89
C GLY A 92 8.71 -10.04 -15.53
N GLU A 93 9.67 -9.54 -14.76
CA GLU A 93 10.85 -10.27 -14.30
C GLU A 93 10.60 -11.08 -13.02
N ARG A 94 9.38 -11.02 -12.44
CA ARG A 94 9.02 -11.67 -11.16
C ARG A 94 9.92 -11.23 -10.01
N GLN A 95 10.34 -9.97 -10.00
CA GLN A 95 11.16 -9.36 -8.96
C GLN A 95 10.35 -8.39 -8.10
N PHE A 96 10.95 -7.94 -6.98
CA PHE A 96 10.38 -6.86 -6.19
C PHE A 96 10.27 -5.59 -7.05
N ALA A 97 9.02 -5.19 -7.32
CA ALA A 97 8.67 -4.19 -8.31
C ALA A 97 8.23 -2.86 -7.70
N LEU A 98 8.74 -2.50 -6.51
CA LEU A 98 8.48 -1.19 -5.92
C LEU A 98 9.78 -0.41 -5.73
N ARG A 99 9.70 0.90 -5.95
CA ARG A 99 10.75 1.86 -5.60
C ARG A 99 10.17 2.85 -4.59
N GLY A 100 10.85 3.03 -3.47
CA GLY A 100 10.31 3.73 -2.32
C GLY A 100 11.05 5.01 -1.96
N MET A 101 10.34 5.94 -1.34
CA MET A 101 10.88 7.07 -0.59
C MET A 101 10.30 7.01 0.83
N CYS A 102 11.11 7.28 1.84
CA CYS A 102 10.65 7.44 3.23
C CYS A 102 10.87 8.88 3.70
N HIS A 103 9.97 9.35 4.55
CA HIS A 103 10.11 10.62 5.22
C HIS A 103 10.92 10.44 6.51
N SER A 104 11.95 11.26 6.69
CA SER A 104 12.75 11.30 7.91
C SER A 104 13.44 12.64 8.03
N LYS A 105 13.32 13.28 9.22
CA LYS A 105 13.94 14.58 9.51
C LYS A 105 13.57 15.65 8.46
N GLU A 106 12.27 15.78 8.16
CA GLU A 106 11.72 16.75 7.19
C GLU A 106 12.18 16.57 5.73
N GLU A 107 12.76 15.41 5.41
CA GLU A 107 13.28 15.10 4.08
C GLU A 107 12.73 13.76 3.58
N TRP A 108 12.45 13.70 2.28
CA TRP A 108 12.14 12.46 1.56
C TRP A 108 13.43 11.83 1.04
N LYS A 109 13.70 10.57 1.42
CA LYS A 109 14.94 9.85 1.07
C LYS A 109 14.61 8.54 0.37
N PRO A 110 15.39 8.14 -0.65
CA PRO A 110 15.20 6.84 -1.28
C PRO A 110 15.32 5.70 -0.28
N ILE A 111 14.42 4.72 -0.39
CA ILE A 111 14.49 3.47 0.37
C ILE A 111 15.42 2.51 -0.40
N SER A 112 16.46 2.03 0.27
CA SER A 112 17.35 1.00 -0.29
C SER A 112 16.61 -0.33 -0.41
N ALA A 113 16.95 -1.15 -1.40
CA ALA A 113 16.41 -2.50 -1.53
C ALA A 113 16.67 -3.35 -0.27
N ASP A 114 17.85 -3.19 0.35
CA ASP A 114 18.23 -3.92 1.56
C ASP A 114 17.44 -3.48 2.81
N ALA A 115 16.74 -2.35 2.75
CA ALA A 115 15.89 -1.86 3.83
C ALA A 115 14.45 -2.40 3.73
N VAL A 116 14.16 -3.22 2.72
CA VAL A 116 12.85 -3.84 2.51
C VAL A 116 12.93 -5.33 2.77
N SER A 117 12.04 -5.82 3.62
CA SER A 117 11.86 -7.25 3.85
C SER A 117 10.50 -7.67 3.30
N LEU A 118 10.48 -8.78 2.59
CA LEU A 118 9.27 -9.40 2.04
C LEU A 118 9.11 -10.78 2.67
N GLY A 119 7.87 -11.27 2.75
CA GLY A 119 7.64 -12.69 3.03
C GLY A 119 8.20 -13.56 1.90
N ASP A 120 8.70 -14.75 2.23
CA ASP A 120 9.36 -15.66 1.29
C ASP A 120 8.49 -16.00 0.07
N GLU A 121 7.17 -16.08 0.27
CA GLU A 121 6.20 -16.45 -0.78
C GLU A 121 5.65 -15.25 -1.56
N ALA A 122 5.99 -14.00 -1.20
CA ALA A 122 5.37 -12.81 -1.74
C ALA A 122 5.48 -12.71 -3.27
N LEU A 123 6.66 -13.01 -3.83
CA LEU A 123 6.89 -12.95 -5.28
C LEU A 123 6.16 -14.07 -6.03
N GLN A 124 6.06 -15.26 -5.42
CA GLN A 124 5.34 -16.39 -5.98
C GLN A 124 3.84 -16.08 -6.07
N HIS A 125 3.24 -15.62 -4.98
CA HIS A 125 1.82 -15.26 -4.95
C HIS A 125 1.50 -14.09 -5.86
N THR A 126 2.35 -13.06 -5.90
CA THR A 126 2.18 -11.92 -6.82
C THR A 126 2.20 -12.39 -8.28
N SER A 127 3.16 -13.24 -8.65
CA SER A 127 3.26 -13.79 -10.00
C SER A 127 2.04 -14.62 -10.38
N ARG A 128 1.51 -15.43 -9.43
CA ARG A 128 0.30 -16.22 -9.62
C ARG A 128 -0.92 -15.34 -9.82
N ALA A 129 -1.16 -14.37 -8.94
CA ALA A 129 -2.29 -13.45 -9.01
C ALA A 129 -2.31 -12.65 -10.33
N ILE A 130 -1.14 -12.23 -10.83
CA ILE A 130 -1.03 -11.59 -12.15
C ILE A 130 -1.39 -12.57 -13.27
N SER A 131 -0.87 -13.79 -13.23
CA SER A 131 -1.13 -14.82 -14.26
C SER A 131 -2.59 -15.25 -14.32
N GLU A 132 -3.27 -15.28 -13.16
CA GLU A 132 -4.70 -15.60 -13.02
C GLU A 132 -5.60 -14.39 -13.28
N LEU A 133 -5.04 -13.23 -13.66
CA LEU A 133 -5.76 -11.99 -13.93
C LEU A 133 -6.58 -11.47 -12.73
N LYS A 134 -6.19 -11.78 -11.49
CA LYS A 134 -6.87 -11.32 -10.27
C LYS A 134 -6.97 -9.81 -10.15
N HIS A 135 -6.09 -9.08 -10.82
CA HIS A 135 -6.15 -7.61 -10.89
C HIS A 135 -7.42 -7.08 -11.58
N LEU A 136 -8.16 -7.89 -12.34
CA LEU A 136 -9.45 -7.53 -12.93
C LEU A 136 -10.61 -7.63 -11.92
N GLU A 137 -10.42 -8.31 -10.80
CA GLU A 137 -11.42 -8.46 -9.73
C GLU A 137 -11.25 -7.40 -8.63
N ILE A 138 -10.18 -6.59 -8.69
CA ILE A 138 -9.91 -5.54 -7.71
C ILE A 138 -10.87 -4.38 -7.95
N VAL A 139 -11.58 -4.00 -6.88
CA VAL A 139 -12.40 -2.79 -6.83
C VAL A 139 -11.59 -1.66 -6.21
N ASP A 140 -11.52 -0.51 -6.87
CA ASP A 140 -10.95 0.69 -6.26
C ASP A 140 -12.02 1.69 -5.79
N PHE A 141 -11.58 2.82 -5.24
CA PHE A 141 -12.50 3.84 -4.74
C PHE A 141 -13.22 4.59 -5.87
N ASP A 142 -12.63 4.73 -7.06
CA ASP A 142 -13.32 5.27 -8.25
C ASP A 142 -14.51 4.36 -8.65
N ASP A 143 -14.32 3.03 -8.64
CA ASP A 143 -15.39 2.05 -8.88
C ASP A 143 -16.51 2.17 -7.83
N HIS A 144 -16.13 2.28 -6.56
CA HIS A 144 -17.09 2.47 -5.46
C HIS A 144 -17.89 3.78 -5.56
N LEU A 145 -17.26 4.87 -6.04
CA LEU A 145 -17.96 6.14 -6.28
C LEU A 145 -18.98 6.01 -7.43
N GLY A 146 -18.70 5.14 -8.41
CA GLY A 146 -19.63 4.81 -9.49
C GLY A 146 -20.77 3.87 -9.05
N ASP A 147 -20.46 2.91 -8.18
CA ASP A 147 -21.40 1.94 -7.62
C ASP A 147 -21.04 1.63 -6.15
N ALA A 148 -21.83 2.18 -5.22
CA ALA A 148 -21.59 2.05 -3.78
C ALA A 148 -21.73 0.61 -3.26
N SER A 149 -22.24 -0.34 -4.06
CA SER A 149 -22.27 -1.76 -3.71
C SER A 149 -20.92 -2.46 -3.88
N LEU A 150 -19.99 -1.87 -4.64
CA LEU A 150 -18.65 -2.40 -4.86
C LEU A 150 -17.76 -2.04 -3.66
N SER A 151 -17.13 -3.05 -3.05
CA SER A 151 -16.32 -2.86 -1.84
C SER A 151 -14.84 -2.65 -2.15
N TRP A 152 -14.37 -1.41 -2.02
CA TRP A 152 -12.95 -1.03 -2.17
C TRP A 152 -12.00 -1.62 -1.11
N LEU A 153 -12.55 -2.19 -0.02
CA LEU A 153 -11.77 -2.97 0.96
C LEU A 153 -11.37 -4.35 0.46
N ASN A 154 -11.95 -4.84 -0.65
CA ASN A 154 -11.58 -6.10 -1.30
C ASN A 154 -11.51 -7.34 -0.36
N ALA A 155 -12.28 -7.36 0.74
CA ALA A 155 -12.20 -8.39 1.78
C ALA A 155 -12.44 -9.84 1.29
N SER A 156 -13.10 -10.01 0.14
CA SER A 156 -13.35 -11.32 -0.48
C SER A 156 -12.43 -11.66 -1.66
N LEU A 157 -11.47 -10.80 -2.01
CA LEU A 157 -10.62 -10.96 -3.20
C LEU A 157 -9.87 -12.30 -3.22
N PHE A 158 -9.42 -12.74 -2.06
CA PHE A 158 -8.70 -14.01 -1.89
C PHE A 158 -9.53 -15.06 -1.15
N LYS A 159 -10.86 -14.90 -1.06
CA LYS A 159 -11.71 -15.85 -0.33
C LYS A 159 -11.60 -17.26 -0.92
N GLY A 160 -11.17 -18.21 -0.10
CA GLY A 160 -10.95 -19.60 -0.54
C GLY A 160 -9.61 -19.83 -1.25
N ASP A 161 -8.74 -18.82 -1.29
CA ASP A 161 -7.36 -18.93 -1.75
C ASP A 161 -6.40 -19.03 -0.55
N ALA A 162 -5.23 -19.66 -0.75
CA ALA A 162 -4.17 -19.70 0.27
C ALA A 162 -3.75 -18.30 0.75
N LEU A 163 -3.89 -17.27 -0.08
CA LEU A 163 -3.63 -15.87 0.26
C LEU A 163 -4.55 -15.33 1.35
N ALA A 164 -5.76 -15.87 1.55
CA ALA A 164 -6.64 -15.43 2.65
C ALA A 164 -6.17 -15.94 4.02
N GLU A 165 -5.39 -17.02 4.06
CA GLU A 165 -4.83 -17.59 5.29
C GLU A 165 -3.51 -16.92 5.69
N LEU A 166 -2.93 -16.10 4.79
CA LEU A 166 -1.82 -15.20 5.11
C LEU A 166 -2.35 -14.01 5.91
N GLY A 167 -2.74 -14.26 7.17
CA GLY A 167 -3.00 -13.21 8.13
C GLY A 167 -1.79 -12.28 8.28
N PRO A 168 -1.92 -11.11 8.94
CA PRO A 168 -0.81 -10.19 9.14
C PRO A 168 0.33 -10.92 9.86
N ALA A 169 1.36 -11.33 9.09
CA ALA A 169 2.33 -12.35 9.46
C ALA A 169 2.78 -12.28 10.93
N ASP A 170 2.77 -13.45 11.58
CA ASP A 170 3.36 -13.70 12.88
C ASP A 170 4.68 -12.94 13.03
N LEU A 171 4.73 -12.12 14.07
CA LEU A 171 5.94 -11.45 14.51
C LEU A 171 7.03 -12.52 14.67
N PRO A 172 8.23 -12.38 14.07
CA PRO A 172 9.38 -13.05 14.63
C PRO A 172 9.51 -12.52 16.06
N GLN A 173 9.14 -13.34 17.04
CA GLN A 173 9.56 -13.10 18.41
C GLN A 173 11.08 -13.19 18.37
N THR A 174 11.74 -12.03 18.34
CA THR A 174 13.14 -11.96 18.74
C THR A 174 13.16 -12.38 20.19
N GLY A 175 13.45 -13.67 20.42
CA GLY A 175 13.78 -14.18 21.72
C GLY A 175 14.91 -13.34 22.27
N ALA A 176 14.63 -12.64 23.36
CA ALA A 176 15.66 -12.19 24.26
C ALA A 176 16.14 -13.44 25.00
N ASP A 177 17.36 -13.87 24.71
CA ASP A 177 18.31 -14.47 25.66
C ASP A 177 19.73 -14.21 25.14
#